data_AF-A0A1S8TM24-F1
#
_entry.id   AF-A0A1S8TM24-F1
#
_cell.length_a   1.000
_cell.length_b   1.000
_cell.length_c   1.000
_cell.angle_alpha   90.00
_cell.angle_beta   90.00
_cell.angle_gamma   90.00
#
_symmetry.space_group_name_H-M   'P 1'
#
loop_
_entity.id
_entity.type
_entity.pdbx_description
1 polymer ?
#
loop_
_entity_poly.entity_id
_entity_poly.type
_entity_poly.pdbx_seq_one_letter_code
_entity_poly.pdbx_strand_id
1 'polypeptide(L)'
;MEKESYKFKIRGILTIEDKQILVRALDGMIGLNFNPIAVITNEIEDYYFICKVKSIIKNLQMKMARVYIRVQKDNEPRLLEIEKIS
;
A
#
# COMPACT_ATOMS: atom_id res chain seq x y z
N MET A 1 -14.35 -25.38 -7.88
CA MET A 1 -13.83 -24.46 -6.84
C MET A 1 -14.60 -23.17 -6.97
N GLU A 2 -15.59 -22.96 -6.11
CA GLU A 2 -16.27 -21.68 -6.03
C GLU A 2 -15.25 -20.63 -5.57
N LYS A 3 -15.14 -19.53 -6.31
CA LYS A 3 -14.34 -18.37 -5.89
C LYS A 3 -14.98 -17.85 -4.61
N GLU A 4 -14.37 -18.12 -3.45
CA GLU A 4 -14.68 -17.36 -2.25
C GLU A 4 -14.53 -15.88 -2.60
N SER A 5 -15.65 -15.15 -2.55
CA SER A 5 -15.65 -13.71 -2.70
C SER A 5 -15.01 -13.14 -1.45
N TYR A 6 -13.69 -12.98 -1.46
CA TYR A 6 -12.98 -12.31 -0.39
C TYR A 6 -13.51 -10.88 -0.29
N LYS A 7 -14.27 -10.59 0.77
CA LYS A 7 -14.85 -9.27 1.00
C LYS A 7 -13.74 -8.29 1.35
N PHE A 8 -13.47 -7.37 0.43
CA PHE A 8 -12.60 -6.24 0.71
C PHE A 8 -13.25 -5.31 1.72
N LYS A 9 -12.46 -4.85 2.68
CA LYS A 9 -12.84 -3.83 3.66
C LYS A 9 -12.03 -2.57 3.42
N ILE A 10 -12.67 -1.42 3.56
CA ILE A 10 -12.01 -0.12 3.56
C ILE A 10 -11.82 0.30 5.02
N ARG A 11 -10.58 0.62 5.40
CA ARG A 11 -10.24 1.09 6.75
C ARG A 11 -9.51 2.43 6.65
N GLY A 12 -10.02 3.45 7.35
CA GLY A 12 -9.35 4.74 7.53
C GLY A 12 -8.40 4.78 8.72
N ILE A 13 -8.55 3.86 9.68
CA ILE A 13 -7.64 3.69 10.81
C ILE A 13 -6.69 2.55 10.45
N LEU A 14 -5.42 2.87 10.23
CA LEU A 14 -4.38 1.90 9.89
C LEU A 14 -3.77 1.29 11.15
N THR A 15 -3.64 -0.04 11.16
CA THR A 15 -2.98 -0.76 12.25
C THR A 15 -1.46 -0.57 12.19
N ILE A 16 -0.74 -1.01 13.23
CA ILE A 16 0.73 -1.05 13.20
C ILE A 16 1.20 -2.04 12.12
N GLU A 17 0.52 -3.17 11.98
CA GLU A 17 0.81 -4.20 10.99
C GLU A 17 0.65 -3.68 9.56
N ASP A 18 -0.43 -2.94 9.27
CA ASP A 18 -0.65 -2.29 7.96
C ASP A 18 0.55 -1.41 7.57
N LYS A 19 1.04 -0.62 8.52
CA LYS A 19 2.19 0.27 8.30
C LYS A 19 3.46 -0.53 8.08
N GLN A 20 3.66 -1.65 8.79
CA GLN A 20 4.81 -2.53 8.60
C GLN A 20 4.79 -3.21 7.23
N ILE A 21 3.63 -3.66 6.76
CA ILE A 21 3.44 -4.21 5.41
C ILE A 21 3.87 -3.18 4.35
N LEU A 22 3.38 -1.94 4.47
CA LEU A 22 3.72 -0.86 3.55
C LEU A 22 5.22 -0.54 3.57
N VAL A 23 5.82 -0.40 4.75
CA VAL A 23 7.25 -0.07 4.90
C VAL A 23 8.12 -1.16 4.28
N ARG A 24 7.84 -2.43 4.56
CA ARG A 24 8.61 -3.55 4.02
C ARG A 24 8.48 -3.65 2.50
N ALA A 25 7.28 -3.46 1.95
CA ALA A 25 7.07 -3.53 0.51
C ALA A 25 7.74 -2.37 -0.26
N LEU A 26 7.92 -1.21 0.38
CA LEU A 26 8.57 -0.04 -0.19
C LEU A 26 10.07 0.04 0.16
N ASP A 27 10.63 -0.99 0.80
CA ASP A 27 12.05 -0.99 1.13
C ASP A 27 12.90 -0.80 -0.12
N GLY A 28 13.92 0.06 -0.03
CA GLY A 28 14.73 0.48 -1.17
C GLY A 28 14.17 1.63 -2.03
N MET A 29 12.95 2.11 -1.81
CA MET A 29 12.44 3.32 -2.49
C MET A 29 12.95 4.61 -1.81
N ILE A 30 14.03 5.16 -2.36
CA ILE A 30 14.66 6.39 -1.85
C ILE A 30 14.02 7.64 -2.47
N GLY A 31 13.84 8.70 -1.68
CA GLY A 31 13.41 10.02 -2.16
C GLY A 31 11.89 10.23 -2.20
N LEU A 32 11.11 9.21 -1.84
CA LEU A 32 9.66 9.27 -1.69
C LEU A 32 9.24 8.78 -0.31
N ASN A 33 8.36 9.54 0.33
CA ASN A 33 7.72 9.15 1.57
C ASN A 33 6.22 8.96 1.35
N PHE A 34 5.75 7.72 1.50
CA PHE A 34 4.36 7.34 1.37
C PHE A 34 3.70 7.32 2.74
N ASN A 35 2.82 8.28 3.00
CA ASN A 35 2.07 8.38 4.25
C ASN A 35 0.66 7.80 4.03
N PRO A 36 0.36 6.57 4.49
CA PRO A 36 -0.94 5.96 4.26
C PRO A 36 -2.04 6.69 5.05
N ILE A 37 -3.19 6.91 4.40
CA ILE A 37 -4.39 7.52 5.00
C ILE A 37 -5.58 6.57 5.01
N ALA A 38 -5.56 5.55 4.16
CA ALA A 38 -6.55 4.49 4.12
C ALA A 38 -5.94 3.23 3.53
N VAL A 39 -6.52 2.08 3.85
CA VAL A 39 -6.20 0.80 3.23
C VAL A 39 -7.47 0.06 2.84
N ILE A 40 -7.42 -0.56 1.68
CA ILE A 40 -8.46 -1.47 1.19
C ILE A 40 -7.82 -2.85 1.17
N THR A 41 -8.35 -3.80 1.92
CA THR A 41 -7.73 -5.12 2.04
C THR A 41 -8.75 -6.22 2.28
N ASN A 42 -8.41 -7.44 1.87
CA ASN A 42 -9.12 -8.66 2.28
C ASN A 42 -8.55 -9.27 3.58
N GLU A 43 -7.60 -8.59 4.24
CA GLU A 43 -6.90 -9.01 5.47
C GLU A 43 -6.08 -10.30 5.32
N ILE A 44 -5.93 -10.81 4.09
CA ILE A 44 -5.26 -12.08 3.80
C ILE A 44 -4.02 -11.81 2.95
N GLU A 45 -4.20 -11.26 1.75
CA GLU A 45 -3.15 -11.18 0.74
C GLU A 45 -3.05 -9.80 0.11
N ASP A 46 -4.18 -9.19 -0.24
CA ASP A 46 -4.20 -8.00 -1.08
C ASP A 46 -4.41 -6.74 -0.25
N TYR A 47 -3.52 -5.77 -0.43
CA TYR A 47 -3.53 -4.50 0.26
C TYR A 47 -3.37 -3.36 -0.75
N TYR A 48 -4.37 -2.48 -0.80
CA TYR A 48 -4.33 -1.25 -1.59
C TYR A 48 -4.29 -0.06 -0.64
N PHE A 49 -3.12 0.54 -0.50
CA PHE A 49 -2.95 1.73 0.32
C PHE A 49 -3.22 2.99 -0.48
N ILE A 50 -3.99 3.90 0.11
CA ILE A 50 -4.09 5.28 -0.37
C ILE A 50 -3.10 6.11 0.43
N CYS A 51 -2.10 6.67 -0.24
CA CYS A 51 -0.99 7.36 0.37
C CYS A 51 -0.94 8.83 -0.04
N LYS A 52 -0.70 9.72 0.92
CA LYS A 52 -0.16 11.05 0.64
C LYS A 52 1.34 10.92 0.42
N VAL A 53 1.81 11.37 -0.74
CA VAL A 53 3.21 11.27 -1.13
C VAL A 53 3.91 12.59 -0.83
N LYS A 54 5.02 12.51 -0.09
CA LYS A 54 5.96 13.61 0.09
C LYS A 54 7.24 13.25 -0.63
N SER A 55 7.60 14.01 -1.66
CA SER A 55 8.87 13.83 -2.36
C SER A 55 9.93 14.76 -1.80
N ILE A 56 11.14 14.24 -1.66
CA ILE A 56 12.35 15.02 -1.37
C ILE A 56 12.98 15.51 -2.70
N ILE A 57 12.55 14.94 -3.83
CA ILE A 57 13.03 15.27 -5.17
C ILE A 57 12.23 16.47 -5.68
N LYS A 58 12.94 17.56 -5.99
CA LYS A 58 12.37 18.91 -6.22
C LYS A 58 11.35 19.06 -7.37
N ASN A 59 11.09 18.02 -8.17
CA ASN A 59 10.22 18.09 -9.34
C ASN A 59 9.16 16.97 -9.43
N LEU A 60 9.04 16.08 -8.42
CA LEU A 60 8.00 15.05 -8.48
C LEU A 60 6.67 15.60 -7.96
N GLN A 61 5.71 15.77 -8.87
CA GLN A 61 4.38 16.32 -8.58
C GLN A 61 3.34 15.28 -8.14
N MET A 62 3.77 14.09 -7.70
CA MET A 62 2.84 13.09 -7.18
C MET A 62 2.45 13.48 -5.76
N LYS A 63 1.18 13.87 -5.56
CA LYS A 63 0.67 14.26 -4.23
C LYS A 63 -0.06 13.10 -3.56
N MET A 64 -0.71 12.25 -4.35
CA MET A 64 -1.37 11.05 -3.86
C MET A 64 -1.08 9.85 -4.76
N ALA A 65 -0.94 8.69 -4.12
CA ALA A 65 -0.73 7.43 -4.81
C ALA A 65 -1.61 6.33 -4.24
N ARG A 66 -2.04 5.42 -5.12
CA ARG A 66 -2.51 4.10 -4.74
C ARG A 66 -1.31 3.14 -4.82
N VAL A 67 -1.01 2.47 -3.72
CA VAL A 67 0.08 1.49 -3.63
C VAL A 67 -0.54 0.11 -3.46
N TYR A 68 -0.34 -0.77 -4.44
CA TYR A 68 -0.82 -2.14 -4.41
C TYR A 68 0.29 -3.09 -3.96
N ILE A 69 0.03 -3.79 -2.87
CA ILE A 69 0.91 -4.76 -2.24
C ILE A 69 0.18 -6.09 -2.12
N ARG A 70 0.90 -7.18 -2.41
CA ARG A 70 0.45 -8.54 -2.12
C ARG A 70 1.37 -9.20 -1.11
N VAL A 71 0.79 -9.73 -0.04
CA VAL A 71 1.49 -10.55 0.97
C VAL A 71 1.45 -12.00 0.49
N GLN A 72 2.62 -12.60 0.29
CA GLN A 72 2.75 -14.00 -0.12
C GLN A 72 2.79 -14.95 1.08
N LYS A 73 2.85 -16.25 0.80
CA LYS A 73 2.74 -17.36 1.78
C LYS A 73 3.76 -17.32 2.92
N ASP A 74 4.88 -16.60 2.75
CA ASP A 74 5.93 -16.41 3.76
C ASP A 74 5.80 -15.08 4.54
N ASN A 75 4.65 -14.42 4.46
CA ASN A 75 4.39 -13.09 5.02
C ASN A 75 5.31 -11.98 4.49
N GLU A 76 5.98 -12.20 3.36
CA GLU A 76 6.77 -11.17 2.70
C GLU A 76 5.86 -10.30 1.82
N PRO A 77 5.74 -9.00 2.13
CA PRO A 77 4.90 -8.09 1.35
C PRO A 77 5.65 -7.65 0.10
N ARG A 78 5.07 -7.90 -1.07
CA ARG A 78 5.64 -7.52 -2.36
C ARG A 78 4.87 -6.36 -2.95
N LEU A 79 5.58 -5.29 -3.29
CA LEU A 79 5.02 -4.22 -4.10
C LEU A 79 4.71 -4.73 -5.51
N LEU A 80 3.48 -4.52 -5.96
CA LEU A 80 3.04 -4.86 -7.31
C LEU A 80 2.88 -3.63 -8.18
N GLU A 81 2.33 -2.53 -7.64
CA GLU A 81 2.06 -1.33 -8.42
C GLU A 81 2.02 -0.06 -7.57
N ILE A 82 2.44 1.07 -8.15
CA ILE A 82 2.21 2.42 -7.62
C ILE A 82 1.57 3.25 -8.72
N GLU A 83 0.36 3.73 -8.46
CA GLU A 83 -0.40 4.55 -9.40
C GLU A 83 -0.62 5.95 -8.84
N LYS A 84 -0.32 6.98 -9.64
CA LYS A 84 -0.68 8.36 -9.30
C LYS A 84 -2.18 8.54 -9.38
N ILE A 85 -2.80 9.03 -8.31
CA ILE A 85 -4.24 9.32 -8.28
C ILE A 85 -4.56 10.81 -8.04
N SER A 86 -3.54 11.65 -7.78
CA SER A 86 -3.62 13.12 -7.82
C SER A 86 -2.25 13.78 -7.96
#